data_AF-A0A372DEP2-F1
#
_entry.id   AF-A0A372DEP2-F1
#
_cell.length_a   1.000
_cell.length_b   1.000
_cell.length_c   1.000
_cell.angle_alpha   90.00
_cell.angle_beta   90.00
_cell.angle_gamma   90.00
#
_symmetry.space_group_name_H-M   'P 1'
#
loop_
_entity.id
_entity.type
_entity.pdbx_description
1 polymer ?
#
loop_
_entity_poly.entity_id
_entity_poly.type
_entity_poly.pdbx_seq_one_letter_code
_entity_poly.pdbx_strand_id
1 'polypeptide(L)'
;MQHFNNPIFGGTAAESVGLTVALQFAEIANQTFNFTLDIDETTNDGFCAYYSVTPCADKISWNNALGDRSFSYAGKQYTLELSGFKFSPIGDLVADFISQEGGTSTAYLYGQLREVPEERSTPEPSLMFGLAGFAALGLRRRWVNF
;
A
#
# COMPACT_ATOMS: atom_id res chain seq x y z
N MET A 1 0.01 -16.60 10.05
CA MET A 1 1.00 -16.81 8.98
C MET A 1 2.24 -17.44 9.60
N GLN A 2 2.90 -18.34 8.88
CA GLN A 2 4.09 -19.05 9.33
C GLN A 2 5.17 -18.92 8.26
N HIS A 3 6.42 -18.68 8.69
CA HIS A 3 7.59 -18.72 7.82
C HIS A 3 8.51 -19.84 8.30
N PHE A 4 8.88 -20.73 7.38
CA PHE A 4 9.73 -21.89 7.62
C PHE A 4 11.16 -21.55 7.18
N ASN A 5 11.90 -20.87 8.05
CA ASN A 5 13.27 -20.46 7.75
C ASN A 5 14.24 -21.60 8.13
N ASN A 6 14.90 -22.20 7.13
CA ASN A 6 15.88 -23.26 7.32
C ASN A 6 17.03 -23.08 6.33
N PRO A 7 18.24 -23.63 6.60
CA PRO A 7 19.38 -23.35 5.75
C PRO A 7 19.17 -23.94 4.37
N ILE A 8 19.24 -23.08 3.36
CA ILE A 8 19.20 -23.46 1.95
C ILE A 8 20.50 -23.08 1.23
N PHE A 9 20.68 -23.61 0.02
CA PHE A 9 21.84 -23.26 -0.81
C PHE A 9 21.70 -21.81 -1.32
N GLY A 10 22.78 -21.04 -1.27
CA GLY A 10 22.79 -19.68 -1.79
C GLY A 10 22.30 -19.58 -3.24
N GLY A 11 21.45 -18.59 -3.51
CA GLY A 11 20.84 -18.38 -4.83
C GLY A 11 19.66 -19.32 -5.16
N THR A 12 19.18 -20.10 -4.19
CA THR A 12 17.99 -20.95 -4.37
C THR A 12 16.72 -20.43 -3.69
N ALA A 13 16.86 -19.38 -2.89
CA ALA A 13 15.74 -18.71 -2.23
C ALA A 13 14.77 -18.09 -3.24
N ALA A 14 13.49 -18.12 -2.93
CA ALA A 14 12.53 -17.26 -3.61
C ALA A 14 12.74 -15.82 -3.14
N GLU A 15 12.66 -14.85 -4.05
CA GLU A 15 12.74 -13.42 -3.71
C GLU A 15 11.36 -12.84 -3.36
N SER A 16 10.28 -13.49 -3.80
CA SER A 16 8.91 -13.06 -3.50
C SER A 16 7.89 -14.17 -3.66
N VAL A 17 6.70 -13.97 -3.09
CA VAL A 17 5.53 -14.84 -3.25
C VAL A 17 4.24 -14.03 -3.34
N GLY A 18 3.31 -14.49 -4.19
CA GLY A 18 1.98 -13.91 -4.29
C GLY A 18 1.07 -14.34 -3.14
N LEU A 19 0.40 -13.37 -2.51
CA LEU A 19 -0.67 -13.57 -1.54
C LEU A 19 -1.98 -13.02 -2.11
N THR A 20 -2.94 -13.92 -2.32
CA THR A 20 -4.30 -13.55 -2.71
C THR A 20 -5.23 -13.62 -1.50
N VAL A 21 -5.87 -12.50 -1.17
CA VAL A 21 -6.90 -12.41 -0.14
C VAL A 21 -8.25 -12.28 -0.82
N ALA A 22 -9.09 -13.31 -0.68
CA ALA A 22 -10.47 -13.30 -1.16
C ALA A 22 -11.42 -13.02 0.01
N LEU A 23 -12.18 -11.92 -0.07
CA LEU A 23 -13.17 -11.55 0.93
C LEU A 23 -14.57 -11.65 0.33
N GLN A 24 -15.43 -12.39 1.02
CA GLN A 24 -16.86 -12.44 0.74
C GLN A 24 -17.58 -11.44 1.64
N PHE A 25 -18.34 -10.55 1.03
CA PHE A 25 -19.19 -9.59 1.72
C PHE A 25 -20.65 -9.97 1.48
N ALA A 26 -21.53 -9.66 2.43
CA ALA A 26 -22.93 -10.05 2.34
C ALA A 26 -23.68 -9.38 1.18
N GLU A 27 -23.32 -8.14 0.83
CA GLU A 27 -24.09 -7.28 -0.08
C GLU A 27 -23.37 -6.98 -1.41
N ILE A 28 -22.15 -7.48 -1.59
CA ILE A 28 -21.38 -7.30 -2.83
C ILE A 28 -20.74 -8.62 -3.28
N ALA A 29 -20.43 -8.69 -4.58
CA ALA A 29 -19.65 -9.79 -5.13
C ALA A 29 -18.32 -9.96 -4.39
N ASN A 30 -17.77 -11.19 -4.43
CA ASN A 30 -16.48 -11.50 -3.85
C ASN A 30 -15.40 -10.56 -4.39
N GLN A 31 -14.64 -9.95 -3.47
CA GLN A 31 -13.52 -9.10 -3.83
C GLN A 31 -12.22 -9.87 -3.62
N THR A 32 -11.29 -9.72 -4.55
CA THR A 32 -9.98 -10.37 -4.51
C THR A 32 -8.91 -9.30 -4.49
N PHE A 33 -7.98 -9.41 -3.55
CA PHE A 33 -6.88 -8.47 -3.35
C PHE A 33 -5.57 -9.24 -3.47
N ASN A 34 -4.69 -8.80 -4.36
CA ASN A 34 -3.40 -9.44 -4.56
C ASN A 34 -2.29 -8.60 -3.93
N PHE A 35 -1.39 -9.28 -3.26
CA PHE A 35 -0.19 -8.71 -2.65
C PHE A 35 1.01 -9.52 -3.09
N THR A 36 2.16 -8.87 -3.18
CA THR A 36 3.45 -9.54 -3.30
C THR A 36 4.16 -9.39 -1.97
N LEU A 37 4.48 -10.52 -1.35
CA LEU A 37 5.34 -10.56 -0.18
C LEU A 37 6.78 -10.73 -0.68
N ASP A 38 7.66 -9.84 -0.26
CA ASP A 38 9.08 -9.89 -0.54
C ASP A 38 9.77 -10.76 0.51
N ILE A 39 10.73 -11.55 0.08
CA ILE A 39 11.52 -12.47 0.90
C ILE A 39 12.98 -12.04 0.78
N ASP A 40 13.58 -11.72 1.92
CA ASP A 40 15.01 -11.47 2.03
C ASP A 40 15.66 -12.60 2.84
N GLU A 41 16.14 -13.61 2.10
CA GLU A 41 16.96 -14.70 2.62
C GLU A 41 18.39 -14.21 2.82
N THR A 42 18.83 -14.18 4.07
CA THR A 42 20.13 -13.64 4.44
C THR A 42 21.23 -14.69 4.34
N THR A 43 22.47 -14.23 4.17
CA THR A 43 23.61 -15.15 4.28
C THR A 43 23.77 -15.56 5.74
N ASN A 44 23.81 -16.87 5.99
CA ASN A 44 23.95 -17.46 7.32
C ASN A 44 25.37 -17.41 7.89
N ASP A 45 26.11 -16.33 7.60
CA ASP A 45 27.45 -16.09 8.09
C ASP A 45 27.68 -14.62 8.48
N GLY A 46 28.75 -14.36 9.24
CA GLY A 46 29.21 -13.02 9.53
C GLY A 46 28.23 -12.18 10.37
N PHE A 47 28.03 -10.93 9.94
CA PHE A 47 27.16 -9.96 10.61
C PHE A 47 25.75 -10.04 10.02
N CYS A 48 24.77 -10.38 10.85
CA CYS A 48 23.38 -10.48 10.40
C CYS A 48 22.74 -9.10 10.22
N ALA A 49 22.02 -8.92 9.10
CA ALA A 49 21.28 -7.70 8.79
C ALA A 49 20.12 -7.45 9.78
N TYR A 50 19.58 -8.52 10.36
CA TYR A 50 18.45 -8.50 11.28
C TYR A 50 18.81 -9.10 12.64
N TYR A 51 18.03 -8.78 13.66
CA TYR A 51 18.19 -9.40 14.98
C TYR A 51 18.05 -10.93 14.86
N SER A 52 19.10 -11.63 15.28
CA SER A 52 19.26 -13.08 15.07
C SER A 52 19.90 -13.74 16.27
N VAL A 53 19.45 -14.93 16.63
CA VAL A 53 20.03 -15.74 17.72
C VAL A 53 21.27 -16.52 17.26
N THR A 54 21.35 -16.86 15.97
CA THR A 54 22.42 -17.58 15.22
C THR A 54 21.87 -18.91 14.65
N PRO A 55 21.94 -19.15 13.32
CA PRO A 55 22.44 -18.26 12.25
C PRO A 55 21.50 -17.07 11.93
N CYS A 56 21.69 -16.40 10.79
CA CYS A 56 21.04 -15.12 10.48
C CYS A 56 19.56 -15.28 10.14
N ALA A 57 18.73 -14.42 10.72
CA ALA A 57 17.30 -14.41 10.48
C ALA A 57 16.98 -13.79 9.12
N ASP A 58 15.85 -14.19 8.57
CA ASP A 58 15.33 -13.67 7.31
C ASP A 58 14.16 -12.74 7.54
N LYS A 59 13.81 -11.98 6.50
CA LYS A 59 12.73 -11.01 6.56
C LYS A 59 11.68 -11.28 5.50
N ILE A 60 10.43 -11.24 5.94
CA ILE A 60 9.27 -11.11 5.05
C ILE A 60 8.73 -9.69 5.16
N SER A 61 8.53 -9.04 4.03
CA SER A 61 7.98 -7.69 3.93
C SER A 61 7.03 -7.58 2.74
N TRP A 62 6.49 -6.39 2.47
CA TRP A 62 5.80 -6.10 1.22
C TRP A 62 5.98 -4.64 0.86
N ASN A 63 5.81 -4.32 -0.42
CA ASN A 63 5.67 -2.94 -0.86
C ASN A 63 4.20 -2.50 -0.85
N ASN A 64 3.97 -1.23 -0.50
CA ASN A 64 2.63 -0.65 -0.45
C ASN A 64 2.15 -0.16 -1.83
N ALA A 65 2.61 -0.72 -2.96
CA ALA A 65 2.14 -0.30 -4.28
C ALA A 65 0.63 -0.59 -4.44
N LEU A 66 -0.17 0.46 -4.71
CA LEU A 66 -1.65 0.43 -4.65
C LEU A 66 -2.34 -0.34 -5.79
N GLY A 67 -1.61 -0.85 -6.79
CA GLY A 67 -2.20 -1.55 -7.93
C GLY A 67 -2.94 -2.83 -7.51
N ASP A 68 -4.18 -2.99 -7.98
CA ASP A 68 -5.07 -4.16 -7.81
C ASP A 68 -5.59 -4.47 -6.39
N ARG A 69 -5.72 -3.44 -5.55
CA ARG A 69 -6.19 -3.60 -4.15
C ARG A 69 -7.46 -2.82 -3.81
N SER A 70 -8.15 -2.30 -4.82
CA SER A 70 -9.31 -1.43 -4.62
C SER A 70 -10.56 -1.96 -5.34
N PHE A 71 -11.73 -1.68 -4.76
CA PHE A 71 -13.03 -1.91 -5.39
C PHE A 71 -13.98 -0.75 -5.11
N SER A 72 -15.06 -0.64 -5.89
CA SER A 72 -16.08 0.39 -5.70
C SER A 72 -17.37 -0.21 -5.15
N TYR A 73 -17.99 0.47 -4.19
CA TYR A 73 -19.30 0.12 -3.66
C TYR A 73 -20.04 1.37 -3.19
N ALA A 74 -21.33 1.47 -3.54
CA ALA A 74 -22.20 2.60 -3.18
C ALA A 74 -21.60 3.99 -3.51
N GLY A 75 -20.91 4.12 -4.65
CA GLY A 75 -20.27 5.37 -5.09
C GLY A 75 -18.94 5.70 -4.41
N LYS A 76 -18.48 4.86 -3.47
CA LYS A 76 -17.21 5.03 -2.76
C LYS A 76 -16.19 4.02 -3.25
N GLN A 77 -14.92 4.41 -3.24
CA GLN A 77 -13.81 3.50 -3.49
C GLN A 77 -13.23 3.01 -2.16
N TYR A 78 -12.98 1.71 -2.06
CA TYR A 78 -12.37 1.06 -0.90
C TYR A 78 -11.09 0.37 -1.32
N THR A 79 -10.08 0.37 -0.45
CA THR A 79 -8.80 -0.31 -0.64
C THR A 79 -8.50 -1.20 0.56
N LEU A 80 -8.10 -2.44 0.30
CA LEU A 80 -7.53 -3.30 1.36
C LEU A 80 -6.04 -3.00 1.48
N GLU A 81 -5.62 -2.58 2.67
CA GLU A 81 -4.23 -2.30 3.01
C GLU A 81 -3.74 -3.35 4.01
N LEU A 82 -2.57 -3.94 3.76
CA LEU A 82 -1.84 -4.64 4.82
C LEU A 82 -1.16 -3.59 5.71
N SER A 83 -1.31 -3.75 7.01
CA SER A 83 -0.86 -2.76 8.00
C SER A 83 0.40 -3.18 8.73
N GLY A 84 0.62 -4.48 8.90
CA GLY A 84 1.70 -4.98 9.73
C GLY A 84 1.57 -6.45 10.08
N PHE A 85 2.56 -6.93 10.81
CA PHE A 85 2.55 -8.17 11.53
C PHE A 85 2.44 -7.93 13.03
N LYS A 86 1.91 -8.91 13.76
CA LYS A 86 2.07 -9.02 15.21
C LYS A 86 2.53 -10.41 15.59
N PHE A 87 3.45 -10.51 16.55
CA PHE A 87 3.91 -11.80 17.09
C PHE A 87 3.01 -12.33 18.21
N SER A 88 2.07 -11.52 18.70
CA SER A 88 1.02 -11.93 19.62
C SER A 88 -0.24 -11.08 19.41
N PRO A 89 -1.44 -11.53 19.85
CA PRO A 89 -2.68 -10.76 19.66
C PRO A 89 -2.66 -9.36 20.28
N ILE A 90 -1.91 -9.18 21.37
CA ILE A 90 -1.78 -7.91 22.11
C ILE A 90 -0.47 -7.17 21.83
N GLY A 91 0.38 -7.71 20.95
CA GLY A 91 1.68 -7.12 20.63
C GLY A 91 1.60 -5.87 19.77
N ASP A 92 2.75 -5.24 19.60
CA ASP A 92 2.92 -4.11 18.69
C ASP A 92 2.81 -4.55 17.24
N LEU A 93 2.32 -3.64 16.41
CA LEU A 93 2.29 -3.80 14.97
C LEU A 93 3.66 -3.44 14.41
N VAL A 94 4.28 -4.38 13.71
CA VAL A 94 5.58 -4.19 13.04
C VAL A 94 5.42 -4.28 11.53
N ALA A 95 6.23 -3.55 10.78
CA ALA A 95 6.18 -3.58 9.31
C ALA A 95 6.74 -4.89 8.74
N ASP A 96 7.80 -5.40 9.36
CA ASP A 96 8.57 -6.53 8.87
C ASP A 96 8.39 -7.76 9.75
N PHE A 97 8.31 -8.93 9.12
CA PHE A 97 8.31 -10.20 9.83
C PHE A 97 9.70 -10.83 9.76
N ILE A 98 10.45 -10.64 10.85
CA ILE A 98 11.77 -11.25 11.05
C ILE A 98 11.61 -12.67 11.58
N SER A 99 12.14 -13.65 10.87
CA SER A 99 12.04 -15.08 11.17
C SER A 99 13.41 -15.68 11.45
N GLN A 100 13.59 -16.26 12.63
CA GLN A 100 14.85 -16.91 13.02
C GLN A 100 15.14 -18.14 12.16
N GLU A 101 16.43 -18.35 11.87
CA GLU A 101 16.97 -19.49 11.14
C GLU A 101 16.72 -20.83 11.84
N GLY A 102 16.63 -21.91 11.06
CA GLY A 102 16.51 -23.28 11.55
C GLY A 102 15.20 -23.60 12.28
N GLY A 103 14.12 -22.90 11.96
CA GLY A 103 12.86 -23.02 12.67
C GLY A 103 11.63 -22.48 11.94
N THR A 104 10.53 -22.39 12.69
CA THR A 104 9.28 -21.82 12.19
C THR A 104 8.89 -20.64 13.07
N SER A 105 8.81 -19.47 12.47
CA SER A 105 8.27 -18.28 13.13
C SER A 105 6.79 -18.14 12.79
N THR A 106 5.98 -17.66 13.72
CA THR A 106 4.55 -17.41 13.51
C THR A 106 4.22 -15.95 13.79
N ALA A 107 3.44 -15.34 12.90
CA ALA A 107 2.91 -13.99 13.07
C ALA A 107 1.46 -13.89 12.58
N TYR A 108 0.71 -12.96 13.15
CA TYR A 108 -0.58 -12.52 12.66
C TYR A 108 -0.37 -11.43 11.62
N LEU A 109 -0.96 -11.59 10.43
CA LEU A 109 -0.98 -10.54 9.41
C LEU A 109 -2.22 -9.68 9.62
N TYR A 110 -2.01 -8.37 9.76
CA TYR A 110 -3.08 -7.40 9.94
C TYR A 110 -3.30 -6.61 8.65
N GLY A 111 -4.56 -6.44 8.30
CA GLY A 111 -4.97 -5.56 7.22
C GLY A 111 -6.26 -4.83 7.57
N GLN A 112 -6.52 -3.74 6.85
CA GLN A 112 -7.69 -2.90 7.05
C GLN A 112 -8.27 -2.46 5.73
N LEU A 113 -9.60 -2.43 5.66
CA LEU A 113 -10.30 -1.82 4.56
C LEU A 113 -10.44 -0.32 4.82
N ARG A 114 -9.92 0.51 3.91
CA ARG A 114 -10.03 1.98 3.98
C ARG A 114 -10.88 2.51 2.84
N GLU A 115 -11.72 3.49 3.13
CA GLU A 115 -12.34 4.32 2.11
C GLU A 115 -11.29 5.28 1.55
N VAL A 116 -11.15 5.31 0.23
CA VAL A 116 -10.26 6.24 -0.47
C VAL A 116 -10.96 7.60 -0.51
N PRO A 117 -10.36 8.68 0.03
CA PRO A 117 -10.95 10.01 -0.05
C PRO A 117 -11.15 10.43 -1.50
N GLU A 118 -12.36 10.90 -1.83
CA GLU A 118 -12.59 11.54 -3.13
C GLU A 118 -11.70 12.78 -3.24
N GLU A 119 -10.92 12.87 -4.32
CA GLU A 119 -10.21 14.11 -4.64
C GLU A 119 -11.25 15.20 -4.88
N ARG A 120 -11.27 16.23 -4.02
CA ARG A 120 -12.09 17.41 -4.29
C ARG A 120 -11.55 18.05 -5.56
N SER A 121 -12.37 18.18 -6.59
CA SER A 121 -12.04 19.01 -7.73
C SER A 121 -11.85 20.45 -7.24
N THR A 122 -10.60 20.89 -7.13
CA THR A 122 -10.31 22.33 -7.04
C THR A 122 -10.82 22.94 -8.33
N PRO A 123 -11.79 23.89 -8.31
CA PRO A 123 -12.22 24.53 -9.54
C PRO A 123 -11.01 25.18 -10.18
N GLU A 124 -10.73 24.78 -11.43
CA GLU A 124 -9.57 25.29 -12.15
C GLU A 124 -9.63 26.84 -12.20
N PRO A 125 -8.52 27.54 -11.92
CA PRO A 125 -8.49 29.01 -11.95
C PRO A 125 -8.83 29.60 -13.33
N SER A 126 -8.88 28.78 -14.39
CA SER A 126 -9.32 29.15 -15.74
C SER A 126 -10.75 29.71 -15.79
N LEU A 127 -11.64 29.30 -14.87
CA LEU A 127 -13.01 29.84 -14.78
C LEU A 127 -13.08 31.24 -14.16
N MET A 128 -12.10 31.65 -13.35
CA MET A 128 -12.11 32.95 -12.65
C MET A 128 -11.67 34.10 -13.56
N PHE A 129 -10.89 33.84 -14.62
CA PHE A 129 -10.48 34.88 -15.58
C PHE A 129 -11.52 35.15 -16.68
N GLY A 130 -12.47 34.23 -16.91
CA GLY A 130 -13.52 34.38 -17.92
C GLY A 130 -14.57 35.45 -17.61
N LEU A 131 -14.75 35.80 -16.33
CA LEU A 131 -15.74 36.80 -15.90
C LEU A 131 -15.22 38.24 -15.95
N ALA A 132 -13.90 38.46 -16.04
CA ALA A 132 -13.32 39.80 -16.14
C ALA A 132 -13.30 40.36 -17.57
N GLY A 133 -13.40 39.50 -18.60
CA GLY A 133 -13.26 39.89 -20.01
C GLY A 133 -14.46 40.65 -20.61
N PHE A 134 -15.66 40.52 -20.04
CA PHE A 134 -16.88 41.10 -20.61
C PHE A 134 -17.17 42.54 -20.17
N ALA A 135 -16.44 43.09 -19.19
CA ALA A 135 -16.65 44.46 -18.71
C ALA A 135 -15.95 45.55 -19.56
N ALA A 136 -15.02 45.19 -20.45
CA ALA A 136 -14.16 46.16 -21.14
C ALA A 136 -14.65 46.62 -22.53
N LEU A 137 -15.79 46.14 -23.03
CA LEU A 137 -16.23 46.38 -24.42
C LEU A 137 -17.34 47.45 -24.59
N GLY A 138 -17.60 48.26 -23.58
CA GLY A 138 -18.70 49.24 -23.62
C GLY A 138 -18.32 50.63 -23.15
N LEU A 139 -17.48 51.37 -23.89
CA LEU A 139 -17.44 52.84 -23.86
C LEU A 139 -16.70 53.39 -25.10
N ARG A 140 -17.37 53.33 -26.25
CA ARG A 140 -17.06 54.17 -27.41
C ARG A 140 -18.07 55.32 -27.42
N ARG A 141 -17.63 56.55 -27.12
CA ARG A 141 -18.35 57.75 -27.57
C ARG A 141 -17.37 58.86 -27.91
N ARG A 142 -17.37 59.17 -29.21
CA ARG A 142 -16.60 60.18 -29.92
C ARG A 142 -17.34 61.52 -29.84
N TRP A 143 -16.68 62.60 -29.44
CA TRP A 143 -17.08 63.98 -29.73
C TRP A 143 -15.85 64.83 -30.05
N VAL A 144 -16.05 65.77 -30.96
CA VAL A 144 -15.07 66.54 -31.75
C VAL A 144 -15.10 68.03 -31.34
N ASN A 145 -14.01 68.74 -31.64
CA ASN A 145 -13.80 70.21 -31.78
C ASN A 145 -13.46 71.02 -30.51
N PHE A 146 -12.31 71.70 -30.49
CA PHE A 146 -12.01 72.94 -31.25
C PHE A 146 -10.59 72.88 -31.81
#